data_AF-W4PJF3-F1
#
_entry.id   AF-W4PJF3-F1
#
_cell.length_a   1.000
_cell.length_b   1.000
_cell.length_c   1.000
_cell.angle_alpha   90.00
_cell.angle_beta   90.00
_cell.angle_gamma   90.00
#
_symmetry.space_group_name_H-M   'P 1'
#
loop_
_entity.id
_entity.type
_entity.pdbx_description
1 polymer ?
#
loop_
_entity_poly.entity_id
_entity_poly.type
_entity_poly.pdbx_seq_one_letter_code
_entity_poly.pdbx_strand_id
1 'polypeptide(L)'
;MKGSFVADASGITGVKTFPKNIEIKSMLSFNLTPLNQPYTVMMHRSLFVLPDNPMKVRLQDNRVGFFNSGKKHFTSDKDKIVERSYIHRWSLSPEKKTKRNISTVSW
;
A
#
# COMPACT_ATOMS: atom_id res chain seq x y z
N MET A 1 23.44 -8.57 0.82
CA MET A 1 23.96 -8.24 2.16
C MET A 1 23.21 -9.10 3.16
N LYS A 2 23.91 -9.99 3.89
CA LYS A 2 23.29 -10.86 4.91
C LYS A 2 23.72 -10.35 6.29
N GLY A 3 22.82 -10.38 7.26
CA GLY A 3 23.13 -9.97 8.63
C GLY A 3 22.20 -10.63 9.64
N SER A 4 22.68 -10.83 10.85
CA SER A 4 21.91 -11.31 11.99
C SER A 4 21.27 -10.13 12.73
N PHE A 5 20.05 -10.31 13.23
CA PHE A 5 19.35 -9.29 14.00
C PHE A 5 19.91 -9.21 15.43
N VAL A 6 20.15 -7.99 15.92
CA VAL A 6 20.63 -7.73 17.28
C VAL A 6 19.49 -7.11 18.09
N ALA A 7 18.85 -7.92 18.93
CA ALA A 7 17.67 -7.50 19.70
C ALA A 7 17.99 -6.39 20.71
N ASP A 8 19.10 -6.52 21.45
CA ASP A 8 19.49 -5.57 22.50
C ASP A 8 19.78 -4.16 21.97
N ALA A 9 20.20 -4.05 20.71
CA ALA A 9 20.47 -2.78 20.02
C ALA A 9 19.29 -2.32 19.14
N SER A 10 18.12 -2.93 19.31
CA SER A 10 16.91 -2.63 18.54
C SER A 10 15.77 -2.22 19.46
N GLY A 11 14.94 -1.29 18.99
CA GLY A 11 13.85 -0.78 19.82
C GLY A 11 12.90 0.15 19.08
N ILE A 12 11.79 0.47 19.75
CA ILE A 12 10.83 1.47 19.27
C ILE A 12 11.35 2.84 19.69
N THR A 13 11.62 3.71 18.72
CA THR A 13 12.12 5.07 18.97
C THR A 13 10.99 6.08 19.14
N GLY A 14 9.80 5.79 18.62
CA GLY A 14 8.65 6.64 18.85
C GLY A 14 7.36 6.06 18.31
N VAL A 15 6.26 6.47 18.94
CA VAL A 15 4.90 6.15 18.52
C VAL A 15 4.13 7.46 18.44
N LYS A 16 3.45 7.69 17.32
CA LYS A 16 2.49 8.78 17.17
C LYS A 16 1.12 8.20 16.90
N THR A 17 0.14 8.65 17.66
CA THR A 17 -1.25 8.23 17.52
C THR A 17 -2.09 9.36 16.97
N PHE A 18 -2.88 9.06 15.95
CA PHE A 18 -3.89 9.93 15.38
C PHE A 18 -5.24 9.21 15.44
N PRO A 19 -6.38 9.90 15.22
CA PRO A 19 -7.70 9.29 15.35
C PRO A 19 -7.94 8.06 14.46
N LYS A 20 -7.26 7.94 13.32
CA LYS A 20 -7.46 6.84 12.35
C LYS A 20 -6.17 6.12 11.91
N ASN A 21 -5.01 6.54 12.40
CA ASN A 21 -3.74 5.91 12.08
C ASN A 21 -2.75 6.01 13.24
N ILE A 22 -1.85 5.04 13.31
CA ILE A 22 -0.76 4.95 14.28
C ILE A 22 0.53 4.81 13.48
N GLU A 23 1.49 5.68 13.78
CA GLU A 23 2.82 5.68 13.15
C GLU A 23 3.84 5.20 14.18
N ILE A 24 4.56 4.14 13.83
CA ILE A 24 5.58 3.52 14.68
C ILE A 24 6.94 3.68 14.00
N LYS A 25 7.87 4.31 14.72
CA LYS A 25 9.29 4.36 14.35
C LYS A 25 10.05 3.34 15.18
N SER A 26 10.76 2.45 14.50
CA SER A 26 11.65 1.47 15.14
C SER A 26 13.06 1.60 14.59
N MET A 27 14.04 1.57 15.48
CA MET A 27 15.43 1.38 15.14
C MET A 27 15.73 -0.11 15.19
N LEU A 28 16.21 -0.68 14.08
CA LEU A 28 16.59 -2.08 13.99
C LEU A 28 18.08 -2.16 13.68
N SER A 29 18.81 -2.88 14.52
CA SER A 29 20.25 -3.08 14.36
C SER A 29 20.54 -4.51 13.94
N PHE A 30 21.47 -4.64 13.00
CA PHE A 30 21.92 -5.91 12.45
C PHE A 30 23.44 -5.97 12.51
N ASN A 31 23.99 -7.17 12.64
CA ASN A 31 25.42 -7.40 12.47
C ASN A 31 25.64 -8.07 11.10
N LEU A 32 26.42 -7.43 10.23
CA LEU A 32 26.65 -7.89 8.86
C LEU A 32 27.64 -9.06 8.82
N THR A 33 27.38 -10.04 7.97
CA THR A 33 28.30 -11.16 7.72
C THR A 33 28.77 -11.11 6.26
N PRO A 34 30.09 -11.24 5.96
CA PRO A 34 31.21 -11.59 6.85
C PRO A 34 31.94 -10.39 7.49
N LEU A 35 31.58 -9.14 7.17
CA LEU A 35 32.33 -7.96 7.62
C LEU A 35 32.27 -7.69 9.13
N ASN A 36 31.35 -8.32 9.87
CA ASN A 36 31.11 -8.14 11.31
C ASN A 36 30.95 -6.66 11.70
N GLN A 37 30.28 -5.89 10.84
CA GLN A 37 30.02 -4.47 11.02
C GLN A 37 28.58 -4.24 11.49
N PRO A 38 28.35 -3.31 12.45
CA PRO A 38 26.99 -2.94 12.84
C PRO A 38 26.31 -2.16 11.70
N TYR A 39 25.06 -2.50 11.43
CA TYR A 39 24.21 -1.87 10.45
C TYR A 39 22.85 -1.56 11.06
N THR A 40 22.54 -0.29 11.21
CA THR A 40 21.30 0.17 11.86
C THR A 40 20.39 0.86 10.85
N VAL A 41 19.12 0.50 10.87
CA VAL A 41 18.08 1.08 10.01
C VAL A 41 16.95 1.67 10.84
N MET A 42 16.42 2.79 10.38
CA MET A 42 15.20 3.39 10.91
C MET A 42 14.03 2.95 10.04
N MET A 43 13.16 2.12 10.60
CA MET A 43 11.93 1.67 9.96
C MET A 43 10.75 2.51 10.43
N HIS A 44 10.00 3.04 9.46
CA HIS A 44 8.73 3.70 9.67
C HIS A 44 7.60 2.75 9.27
N ARG A 45 6.69 2.43 10.19
CA ARG A 45 5.50 1.61 9.94
C ARG A 45 4.25 2.43 10.21
N SER A 46 3.40 2.52 9.19
CA SER A 46 2.09 3.16 9.28
C SER A 46 1.01 2.08 9.38
N LEU A 47 0.23 2.12 10.46
CA LEU A 47 -0.96 1.30 10.65
C LEU A 47 -2.17 2.22 10.54
N PHE A 48 -3.07 1.96 9.60
CA PHE A 48 -4.27 2.78 9.42
C PHE A 48 -5.52 1.92 9.49
N VAL A 49 -6.58 2.49 10.07
CA VAL A 49 -7.89 1.83 10.15
C VAL A 49 -8.54 1.87 8.78
N LEU A 50 -8.88 0.69 8.25
CA LEU A 50 -9.59 0.58 6.97
C LEU A 50 -10.98 1.24 7.08
N PRO A 51 -11.49 1.87 6.00
CA PRO A 51 -12.87 2.36 5.98
C PRO A 51 -13.87 1.20 6.15
N ASP A 52 -15.00 1.46 6.81
CA ASP A 52 -16.06 0.46 7.03
C ASP A 52 -16.57 -0.17 5.73
N ASN A 53 -16.69 0.65 4.67
CA ASN A 53 -16.99 0.16 3.33
C ASN A 53 -15.68 -0.13 2.58
N PRO A 54 -15.36 -1.41 2.30
CA PRO A 54 -14.10 -1.78 1.66
C PRO A 54 -14.01 -1.16 0.26
N MET A 55 -12.85 -0.57 -0.03
CA MET A 55 -12.59 0.01 -1.34
C MET A 55 -12.53 -1.11 -2.39
N LYS A 56 -13.28 -0.94 -3.48
CA LYS A 56 -13.29 -1.91 -4.58
C LYS A 56 -12.05 -1.73 -5.45
N VAL A 57 -11.31 -2.83 -5.62
CA VAL A 57 -10.22 -2.89 -6.59
C VAL A 57 -10.78 -2.69 -8.01
N ARG A 58 -10.07 -1.92 -8.85
CA ARG A 58 -10.49 -1.61 -10.23
C ARG A 58 -9.47 -2.10 -11.24
N LEU A 59 -9.99 -2.69 -12.32
CA LEU A 59 -9.20 -2.99 -13.51
C LEU A 59 -8.71 -1.70 -14.13
N GLN A 60 -7.53 -1.79 -14.75
CA GLN A 60 -6.94 -0.67 -15.44
C GLN A 60 -7.59 -0.43 -16.80
N ASP A 61 -7.82 0.85 -17.10
CA ASP A 61 -8.28 1.38 -18.39
C ASP A 61 -7.17 2.25 -18.98
N ASN A 62 -6.71 1.93 -20.20
CA ASN A 62 -5.64 2.65 -20.89
C ASN A 62 -5.97 4.12 -21.16
N ARG A 63 -7.25 4.49 -21.22
CA ARG A 63 -7.69 5.85 -21.59
C ARG A 63 -7.49 6.88 -20.48
N VAL A 64 -7.37 6.45 -19.23
CA VAL A 64 -7.38 7.34 -18.06
C VAL A 64 -5.98 7.59 -17.51
N GLY A 65 -4.99 6.75 -17.84
CA GLY A 65 -3.58 7.00 -17.52
C GLY A 65 -3.22 6.94 -16.02
N PHE A 66 -3.85 6.05 -15.24
CA PHE A 66 -3.42 5.81 -13.85
C PHE A 66 -2.25 4.83 -13.77
N PHE A 67 -1.39 5.02 -12.75
CA PHE A 67 -0.43 3.99 -12.37
C PHE A 67 -1.13 2.68 -11.99
N ASN A 68 -0.59 1.58 -12.48
CA ASN A 68 -1.14 0.25 -12.31
C ASN A 68 -0.06 -0.77 -11.95
N SER A 69 -0.50 -1.94 -11.50
CA SER A 69 0.37 -3.11 -11.34
C SER A 69 -0.32 -4.35 -11.88
N GLY A 70 0.45 -5.18 -12.56
CA GLY A 70 0.01 -6.48 -13.05
C GLY A 70 -0.08 -7.50 -11.91
N LYS A 71 -1.17 -8.26 -11.87
CA LYS A 71 -1.37 -9.39 -10.96
C LYS A 71 -1.66 -10.64 -11.79
N LYS A 72 -0.93 -11.71 -11.51
CA LYS A 72 -1.17 -13.03 -12.08
C LYS A 72 -2.22 -13.75 -11.23
N HIS A 73 -3.31 -14.15 -11.86
CA HIS A 73 -4.36 -14.94 -11.22
C HIS A 73 -4.15 -16.41 -11.54
N PHE A 74 -3.93 -17.18 -10.48
CA PHE A 74 -3.86 -18.63 -10.51
C PHE A 74 -5.20 -19.16 -9.99
N THR A 75 -5.96 -19.84 -10.85
CA THR A 75 -7.19 -20.54 -10.47
C THR A 75 -7.23 -21.89 -11.18
N SER A 76 -7.82 -22.90 -10.54
CA SER A 76 -8.04 -24.22 -11.13
C SER A 76 -9.12 -24.20 -12.23
N ASP A 77 -9.97 -23.16 -12.27
CA ASP A 77 -11.07 -23.05 -13.24
C ASP A 77 -10.58 -22.76 -14.68
N LYS A 78 -9.30 -22.42 -14.84
CA LYS A 78 -8.74 -22.02 -16.13
C LYS A 78 -7.40 -22.69 -16.34
N ASP A 79 -7.25 -23.32 -17.50
CA ASP A 79 -6.01 -23.95 -17.94
C ASP A 79 -4.98 -22.92 -18.49
N LYS A 80 -4.92 -21.74 -17.86
CA LYS A 80 -3.93 -20.70 -18.12
C LYS A 80 -3.87 -19.65 -17.01
N ILE A 81 -2.68 -19.07 -16.84
CA ILE A 81 -2.49 -17.90 -15.99
C ILE A 81 -3.21 -16.70 -16.63
N VAL A 82 -4.11 -16.07 -15.88
CA VAL A 82 -4.79 -14.85 -16.32
C VAL A 82 -4.10 -13.65 -15.68
N GLU A 83 -3.48 -12.81 -16.50
CA GLU A 83 -2.88 -11.56 -16.04
C GLU A 83 -3.92 -10.43 -16.06
N ARG A 84 -4.03 -9.69 -14.96
CA ARG A 84 -4.90 -8.51 -14.85
C ARG A 84 -4.13 -7.35 -14.27
N SER A 85 -4.28 -6.18 -14.86
CA SER A 85 -3.70 -4.94 -14.34
C SER A 85 -4.71 -4.19 -13.49
N TYR A 86 -4.29 -3.77 -12.31
CA TYR A 86 -5.12 -3.03 -11.35
C TYR A 86 -4.55 -1.65 -11.10
N ILE A 87 -5.42 -0.63 -11.06
CA ILE A 87 -4.98 0.75 -10.76
C ILE A 87 -4.68 0.92 -9.27
N HIS A 88 -3.74 1.80 -8.95
CA HIS A 88 -3.39 2.16 -7.56
C HIS A 88 -4.42 3.09 -6.89
N ARG A 89 -5.51 3.44 -7.59
CA ARG A 89 -6.55 4.36 -7.12
C ARG A 89 -7.82 3.61 -6.71
N TRP A 90 -7.93 3.29 -5.41
CA TRP A 90 -8.98 2.40 -4.90
C TRP A 90 -10.31 3.11 -4.55
N SER A 91 -10.29 4.40 -4.23
CA SER A 91 -11.52 5.20 -4.00
C SER A 91 -11.70 6.27 -5.08
N LEU A 92 -12.61 6.04 -6.03
CA LEU A 92 -13.06 7.03 -7.02
C LEU A 92 -14.53 7.23 -6.72
N SER A 93 -14.82 8.26 -5.94
CA SER A 93 -16.15 8.84 -5.87
C SER A 93 -16.12 10.13 -6.69
N PRO A 94 -17.09 10.39 -7.58
CA PRO A 94 -17.21 11.70 -8.19
C PRO A 94 -17.35 12.74 -7.08
N GLU A 95 -16.54 13.79 -7.14
CA GLU A 95 -16.65 14.90 -6.21
C GLU A 95 -18.05 15.51 -6.31
N LYS A 96 -18.67 15.90 -5.18
CA LYS A 96 -20.06 16.38 -5.16
C LYS A 96 -20.34 17.50 -6.18
N LYS A 97 -19.32 18.30 -6.55
CA LYS A 97 -19.41 19.34 -7.58
C LYS A 97 -19.80 18.80 -8.97
N THR A 98 -19.44 17.57 -9.32
CA THR A 98 -19.69 17.02 -10.67
C THR A 98 -21.11 16.48 -10.84
N LYS A 99 -21.86 16.20 -9.76
CA LYS A 99 -23.22 15.64 -9.86
C LYS A 99 -24.32 16.68 -10.16
N ARG A 100 -24.01 17.99 -10.17
CA ARG A 100 -25.03 19.04 -10.24
C ARG A 100 -25.38 19.51 -11.66
N ASN A 101 -24.62 19.10 -12.69
CA ASN A 101 -24.75 19.68 -14.04
C ASN A 101 -25.17 18.70 -15.15
N ILE A 102 -25.64 17.49 -14.83
CA ILE A 102 -25.99 16.47 -15.85
C ILE A 102 -27.52 16.30 -15.99
N SER A 103 -28.33 17.05 -15.24
CA SER A 103 -29.81 16.95 -15.30
C SER A 103 -30.52 18.11 -16.02
N THR A 104 -29.79 19.01 -16.68
CA THR A 104 -30.40 20.17 -17.35
C THR A 104 -29.88 20.34 -18.78
N VAL A 105 -30.08 19.31 -19.61
CA VAL A 105 -30.24 19.50 -21.06
C VAL A 105 -31.29 18.49 -21.50
N SER A 106 -32.56 18.91 -21.51
CA SER A 106 -33.61 18.28 -22.32
C SER A 106 -34.17 19.36 -23.25
N TRP A 107 -34.00 19.10 -24.56
CA TRP A 107 -34.48 19.84 -25.74
C TRP A 107 -33.88 21.23 -25.97
#